data_AF-A0A951XBI9-F1
#
_entry.id   AF-A0A951XBI9-F1
#
_cell.length_a   1.000
_cell.length_b   1.000
_cell.length_c   1.000
_cell.angle_alpha   90.00
_cell.angle_beta   90.00
_cell.angle_gamma   90.00
#
_symmetry.space_group_name_H-M   'P 1'
#
loop_
_entity.id
_entity.type
_entity.pdbx_description
1 polymer ?
#
loop_
_entity_poly.entity_id
_entity_poly.type
_entity_poly.pdbx_seq_one_letter_code
_entity_poly.pdbx_strand_id
1 'polypeptide(L)'
;MFITRNGVYEGRIGQSHLLYDKTAGGVFSIVEGEWPALKTRASVETVFKVQDTHLKNTITVRQSFDHDPKILSLEEGNDRIGMRILYKLYDSSNVYYGHGMTETWSYPDGQTFVTQAVMFENELAYHAVSGAGIQINTFHKPVERDISLHSNLEMNDAHAPERFMFLTPAKPGEPRLALYWRTGRMEHDTYIYRSQFGEKGAPTYFRWPDYLRQAYTQLTMPHYIKKVDKAPWPPGRGAQIERIVTNKKGAEMIWPIDPKLQNPTASFNSIFRLAMVSDSGKIKSFVEAERKPVKLNISGGVIHGSIKNPQDMGYNDQEGCYEVRKTNAERLTIQLPENAEGQTLRLKIVALSKHGGIRTLLNGKPIVPQLSSDGGIADDPLAPIRELPEGPANAALVSIPLTAKPQILTVEETDGIQLAYQSRDPRRNFTVYSTHSGPRWSSLKFSLVDGHASNMRGYGKKDWAFTENLIHWYAWMGYSPEQMLDHLRDFEIIKNGPDEIVFKYTSHNANDGASS
;
A
#
# COMPACT_ATOMS: atom_id res chain seq x y z
N MET A 1 -8.00 8.79 -2.22
CA MET A 1 -8.22 9.15 -0.81
C MET A 1 -9.00 8.10 -0.03
N PHE A 2 -9.08 8.22 1.29
CA PHE A 2 -9.95 7.44 2.17
C PHE A 2 -11.10 8.28 2.73
N ILE A 3 -12.31 7.71 2.81
CA ILE A 3 -13.50 8.35 3.37
C ILE A 3 -14.05 7.43 4.46
N THR A 4 -14.13 7.91 5.69
CA THR A 4 -14.69 7.15 6.81
C THR A 4 -16.21 7.21 6.80
N ARG A 5 -16.89 6.05 6.84
CA ARG A 5 -18.35 5.97 6.85
C ARG A 5 -18.80 4.86 7.80
N ASN A 6 -19.57 5.16 8.85
CA ASN A 6 -20.26 4.14 9.68
C ASN A 6 -19.46 2.86 10.00
N GLY A 7 -18.20 2.98 10.46
CA GLY A 7 -17.36 1.82 10.77
C GLY A 7 -16.62 1.18 9.59
N VAL A 8 -16.74 1.74 8.38
CA VAL A 8 -15.96 1.35 7.20
C VAL A 8 -15.07 2.50 6.70
N TYR A 9 -14.00 2.14 6.00
CA TYR A 9 -13.11 3.08 5.32
C TYR A 9 -13.24 2.83 3.82
N GLU A 10 -13.70 3.81 3.06
CA GLU A 10 -13.82 3.76 1.60
C GLU A 10 -12.57 4.37 0.96
N GLY A 11 -11.75 3.57 0.30
CA GLY A 11 -10.60 4.05 -0.47
C GLY A 11 -10.96 4.21 -1.95
N ARG A 12 -10.72 5.39 -2.53
CA ARG A 12 -10.97 5.64 -3.96
C ARG A 12 -9.82 6.38 -4.62
N ILE A 13 -9.36 5.87 -5.76
CA ILE A 13 -8.40 6.54 -6.63
C ILE A 13 -8.53 6.01 -8.06
N GLY A 14 -8.90 6.88 -9.01
CA GLY A 14 -9.15 6.50 -10.40
C GLY A 14 -10.09 5.29 -10.52
N GLN A 15 -9.61 4.19 -11.11
CA GLN A 15 -10.35 2.94 -11.30
C GLN A 15 -10.33 2.01 -10.07
N SER A 16 -9.54 2.33 -9.05
CA SER A 16 -9.45 1.54 -7.80
C SER A 16 -10.45 2.05 -6.78
N HIS A 17 -11.32 1.14 -6.30
CA HIS A 17 -12.35 1.45 -5.30
C HIS A 17 -12.47 0.31 -4.30
N LEU A 18 -12.13 0.61 -3.06
CA LEU A 18 -11.95 -0.33 -1.97
C LEU A 18 -12.80 0.08 -0.77
N LEU A 19 -13.23 -0.91 0.01
CA LEU A 19 -13.93 -0.71 1.28
C LEU A 19 -13.28 -1.61 2.33
N TYR A 20 -12.91 -1.05 3.48
CA TYR A 20 -12.35 -1.80 4.61
C TYR A 20 -13.33 -1.79 5.77
N ASP A 21 -13.75 -2.97 6.24
CA ASP A 21 -14.75 -3.10 7.29
C ASP A 21 -14.08 -3.25 8.68
N LYS A 22 -14.15 -2.20 9.51
CA LYS A 22 -13.56 -2.25 10.85
C LYS A 22 -14.24 -3.32 11.72
N THR A 23 -15.52 -3.60 11.53
CA THR A 23 -16.27 -4.55 12.36
C THR A 23 -15.95 -6.01 12.02
N ALA A 24 -15.30 -6.24 10.88
CA ALA A 24 -14.94 -7.56 10.36
C ALA A 24 -13.42 -7.65 10.08
N GLY A 25 -12.59 -7.29 11.06
CA GLY A 25 -11.14 -7.47 11.02
C GLY A 25 -10.41 -6.67 9.94
N GLY A 26 -11.07 -5.64 9.41
CA GLY A 26 -10.57 -4.87 8.29
C GLY A 26 -10.58 -5.69 6.99
N VAL A 27 -11.47 -6.68 6.86
CA VAL A 27 -11.68 -7.35 5.57
C VAL A 27 -11.92 -6.28 4.51
N PHE A 28 -11.10 -6.31 3.46
CA PHE A 28 -11.22 -5.35 2.38
C PHE A 28 -12.04 -5.93 1.23
N SER A 29 -12.78 -5.05 0.58
CA SER A 29 -13.65 -5.37 -0.54
C SER A 29 -13.35 -4.47 -1.72
N ILE A 30 -13.35 -5.06 -2.91
CA ILE A 30 -13.40 -4.30 -4.17
C ILE A 30 -14.86 -3.95 -4.40
N VAL A 31 -15.16 -2.66 -4.52
CA VAL A 31 -16.52 -2.15 -4.67
C VAL A 31 -16.66 -1.34 -5.95
N GLU A 32 -17.90 -1.01 -6.31
CA GLU A 32 -18.22 -0.09 -7.39
C GLU A 32 -19.46 0.73 -7.06
N GLY A 33 -19.71 1.76 -7.87
CA GLY A 33 -20.82 2.68 -7.70
C GLY A 33 -20.45 3.84 -6.79
N GLU A 34 -21.47 4.50 -6.26
CA GLU A 34 -21.33 5.65 -5.37
C GLU A 34 -22.03 5.36 -4.06
N TRP A 35 -21.46 5.86 -2.96
CA TRP A 35 -22.13 5.82 -1.67
C TRP A 35 -23.48 6.57 -1.72
N PRO A 36 -24.57 6.05 -1.09
CA PRO A 36 -24.64 4.85 -0.24
C PRO A 36 -24.91 3.53 -1.00
N ALA A 37 -25.03 3.56 -2.32
CA ALA A 37 -25.39 2.42 -3.15
C ALA A 37 -24.16 1.66 -3.70
N LEU A 38 -23.15 1.45 -2.86
CA LEU A 38 -21.96 0.68 -3.22
C LEU A 38 -22.34 -0.79 -3.45
N LYS A 39 -21.78 -1.40 -4.50
CA LYS A 39 -21.90 -2.83 -4.78
C LYS A 39 -20.55 -3.51 -4.59
N THR A 40 -20.51 -4.50 -3.71
CA THR A 40 -19.33 -5.33 -3.55
C THR A 40 -19.15 -6.26 -4.74
N ARG A 41 -18.01 -6.17 -5.42
CA ARG A 41 -17.59 -7.11 -6.47
C ARG A 41 -16.94 -8.34 -5.86
N ALA A 42 -16.01 -8.12 -4.93
CA ALA A 42 -15.33 -9.17 -4.20
C ALA A 42 -14.89 -8.71 -2.81
N SER A 43 -14.75 -9.63 -1.86
CA SER A 43 -14.11 -9.41 -0.56
C SER A 43 -12.93 -10.35 -0.37
N VAL A 44 -11.89 -9.89 0.32
CA VAL A 44 -10.64 -10.64 0.53
C VAL A 44 -10.42 -10.82 2.02
N GLU A 45 -10.28 -12.08 2.44
CA GLU A 45 -10.16 -12.44 3.85
C GLU A 45 -9.18 -13.60 4.06
N THR A 46 -8.40 -13.53 5.13
CA THR A 46 -7.56 -14.64 5.60
C THR A 46 -8.34 -15.65 6.44
N VAL A 47 -8.23 -16.95 6.12
CA VAL A 47 -8.92 -18.05 6.81
C VAL A 47 -7.99 -19.24 7.06
N PHE A 48 -8.09 -19.82 8.26
CA PHE A 48 -7.36 -21.02 8.66
C PHE A 48 -8.30 -22.09 9.22
N LYS A 49 -7.86 -23.34 9.09
CA LYS A 49 -8.45 -24.52 9.72
C LYS A 49 -7.44 -25.11 10.69
N VAL A 50 -7.77 -25.12 11.98
CA VAL A 50 -6.91 -25.62 13.06
C VAL A 50 -7.55 -26.89 13.63
N GLN A 51 -6.77 -27.97 13.76
CA GLN A 51 -7.25 -29.20 14.41
C GLN A 51 -7.19 -29.04 15.94
N ASP A 52 -8.32 -29.20 16.59
CA ASP A 52 -8.33 -29.29 18.05
C ASP A 52 -7.73 -30.64 18.48
N THR A 53 -6.58 -30.59 19.15
CA THR A 53 -5.86 -31.78 19.63
C THR A 53 -6.61 -32.52 20.74
N HIS A 54 -7.55 -31.86 21.43
CA HIS A 54 -8.34 -32.44 22.51
C HIS A 54 -9.70 -32.95 22.01
N LEU A 55 -10.39 -32.19 21.15
CA LEU A 55 -11.75 -32.50 20.71
C LEU A 55 -11.83 -33.21 19.35
N LYS A 56 -10.71 -33.39 18.64
CA LYS A 56 -10.65 -33.95 17.27
C LYS A 56 -11.55 -33.22 16.26
N ASN A 57 -11.93 -31.99 16.56
CA ASN A 57 -12.75 -31.15 15.70
C ASN A 57 -11.88 -30.16 14.94
N THR A 58 -12.30 -29.76 13.74
CA THR A 58 -11.64 -28.67 13.01
C THR A 58 -12.26 -27.33 13.39
N ILE A 59 -11.46 -26.46 13.99
CA ILE A 59 -11.81 -25.08 14.34
C ILE A 59 -11.47 -24.17 13.16
N THR A 60 -12.38 -23.23 12.87
CA THR A 60 -12.13 -22.21 11.84
C THR A 60 -11.68 -20.91 12.51
N VAL A 61 -10.51 -20.43 12.10
CA VAL A 61 -9.89 -19.20 12.60
C VAL A 61 -9.86 -18.19 11.46
N ARG A 62 -10.27 -16.94 11.71
CA ARG A 62 -10.52 -15.96 10.64
C ARG A 62 -10.09 -14.56 11.03
N GLN A 63 -9.71 -13.78 10.01
CA GLN A 63 -9.55 -12.33 10.14
C GLN A 63 -10.87 -11.66 10.51
N SER A 64 -12.00 -12.04 9.87
CA SER A 64 -13.29 -11.36 10.09
C SER A 64 -13.86 -11.46 11.51
N PHE A 65 -13.28 -12.30 12.36
CA PHE A 65 -13.69 -12.43 13.76
C PHE A 65 -13.00 -11.41 14.69
N ASP A 66 -12.06 -10.60 14.19
CA ASP A 66 -11.55 -9.46 14.92
C ASP A 66 -12.50 -8.26 14.79
N HIS A 67 -13.07 -7.80 15.89
CA HIS A 67 -14.01 -6.68 15.90
C HIS A 67 -13.37 -5.31 16.19
N ASP A 68 -12.06 -5.25 16.45
CA ASP A 68 -11.34 -3.99 16.66
C ASP A 68 -9.92 -4.04 16.04
N PRO A 69 -9.83 -4.21 14.71
CA PRO A 69 -8.57 -4.13 13.99
C PRO A 69 -8.05 -2.68 14.01
N LYS A 70 -6.73 -2.53 13.97
CA LYS A 70 -6.09 -1.22 13.80
C LYS A 70 -5.93 -0.92 12.32
N ILE A 71 -6.64 0.10 11.83
CA ILE A 71 -6.60 0.58 10.45
C ILE A 71 -5.74 1.85 10.39
N LEU A 72 -4.78 1.89 9.47
CA LEU A 72 -3.80 2.96 9.33
C LEU A 72 -3.69 3.40 7.87
N SER A 73 -3.98 4.67 7.60
CA SER A 73 -3.74 5.29 6.30
C SER A 73 -2.24 5.58 6.14
N LEU A 74 -1.57 4.84 5.27
CA LEU A 74 -0.12 4.96 5.03
C LEU A 74 0.21 6.18 4.20
N GLU A 75 -0.58 6.45 3.17
CA GLU A 75 -0.33 7.52 2.20
C GLU A 75 -1.63 7.86 1.46
N GLU A 76 -1.84 9.14 1.14
CA GLU A 76 -2.91 9.59 0.25
C GLU A 76 -2.37 10.67 -0.70
N GLY A 77 -2.75 10.61 -1.98
CA GLY A 77 -2.45 11.63 -2.96
C GLY A 77 -2.89 11.24 -4.38
N ASN A 78 -2.36 11.95 -5.37
CA ASN A 78 -2.74 11.80 -6.78
C ASN A 78 -2.30 10.48 -7.42
N ASP A 79 -1.13 9.98 -7.00
CA ASP A 79 -0.48 8.82 -7.63
C ASP A 79 -0.92 7.51 -6.99
N ARG A 80 -1.18 7.51 -5.66
CA ARG A 80 -1.64 6.31 -4.95
C ARG A 80 -2.32 6.61 -3.62
N ILE A 81 -3.01 5.60 -3.12
CA ILE A 81 -3.39 5.48 -1.71
C ILE A 81 -2.85 4.19 -1.10
N GLY A 82 -2.48 4.26 0.18
CA GLY A 82 -1.97 3.12 0.95
C GLY A 82 -2.74 2.92 2.25
N MET A 83 -3.16 1.69 2.52
CA MET A 83 -3.85 1.31 3.77
C MET A 83 -3.17 0.09 4.39
N ARG A 84 -2.95 0.12 5.70
CA ARG A 84 -2.53 -1.03 6.51
C ARG A 84 -3.60 -1.37 7.54
N ILE A 85 -3.80 -2.66 7.72
CA ILE A 85 -4.75 -3.24 8.66
C ILE A 85 -3.96 -4.22 9.50
N LEU A 86 -3.93 -4.00 10.81
CA LEU A 86 -3.40 -4.96 11.78
C LEU A 86 -4.60 -5.60 12.46
N TYR A 87 -4.72 -6.91 12.33
CA TYR A 87 -5.84 -7.68 12.84
C TYR A 87 -5.38 -8.85 13.69
N LYS A 88 -6.27 -9.33 14.55
CA LYS A 88 -6.10 -10.54 15.33
C LYS A 88 -6.84 -11.70 14.67
N LEU A 89 -6.43 -12.91 15.01
CA LEU A 89 -7.06 -14.13 14.55
C LEU A 89 -7.82 -14.76 15.70
N TYR A 90 -9.13 -14.82 15.54
CA TYR A 90 -10.03 -15.45 16.49
C TYR A 90 -10.75 -16.64 15.84
N ASP A 91 -11.28 -17.54 16.67
CA ASP A 91 -12.33 -18.48 16.27
C ASP A 91 -13.74 -17.92 16.59
N SER A 92 -14.78 -18.70 16.29
CA SER A 92 -16.17 -18.30 16.56
C SER A 92 -16.54 -18.20 18.04
N SER A 93 -15.69 -18.73 18.92
CA SER A 93 -15.83 -18.66 20.38
C SER A 93 -14.99 -17.54 20.98
N ASN A 94 -14.44 -16.66 20.15
CA ASN A 94 -13.58 -15.54 20.53
C ASN A 94 -12.27 -15.97 21.22
N VAL A 95 -11.78 -17.16 20.90
CA VAL A 95 -10.46 -17.65 21.33
C VAL A 95 -9.40 -17.10 20.38
N TYR A 96 -8.35 -16.50 20.94
CA TYR A 96 -7.26 -15.90 20.19
C TYR A 96 -6.21 -16.94 19.76
N TYR A 97 -5.75 -16.85 18.51
CA TYR A 97 -4.77 -17.78 17.91
C TYR A 97 -3.48 -17.12 17.42
N GLY A 98 -3.54 -15.83 17.11
CA GLY A 98 -2.44 -15.10 16.50
C GLY A 98 -2.90 -13.78 15.91
N HIS A 99 -2.08 -13.19 15.05
CA HIS A 99 -2.35 -11.88 14.47
C HIS A 99 -1.78 -11.79 13.05
N GLY A 100 -2.19 -10.78 12.32
CA GLY A 100 -1.73 -10.56 10.95
C GLY A 100 -1.87 -9.13 10.50
N MET A 101 -1.42 -8.90 9.28
CA MET A 101 -1.48 -7.64 8.59
C MET A 101 -1.97 -7.84 7.16
N THR A 102 -2.86 -6.95 6.74
CA THR A 102 -3.11 -6.69 5.32
C THR A 102 -2.63 -5.29 4.99
N GLU A 103 -1.80 -5.15 3.96
CA GLU A 103 -1.44 -3.85 3.41
C GLU A 103 -1.83 -3.79 1.94
N THR A 104 -2.39 -2.65 1.53
CA THR A 104 -2.85 -2.42 0.17
C THR A 104 -2.30 -1.10 -0.35
N TRP A 105 -1.79 -1.12 -1.59
CA TRP A 105 -1.37 0.05 -2.35
C TRP A 105 -2.16 0.09 -3.65
N SER A 106 -2.97 1.13 -3.83
CA SER A 106 -3.88 1.24 -4.98
C SER A 106 -3.57 2.45 -5.84
N TYR A 107 -3.69 2.24 -7.15
CA TYR A 107 -3.31 3.20 -8.18
C TYR A 107 -4.50 3.61 -9.06
N PRO A 108 -4.45 4.79 -9.72
CA PRO A 108 -5.52 5.28 -10.58
C PRO A 108 -5.89 4.36 -11.74
N ASP A 109 -4.95 3.52 -12.20
CA ASP A 109 -5.14 2.61 -13.33
C ASP A 109 -5.87 1.31 -12.98
N GLY A 110 -6.29 1.16 -11.74
CA GLY A 110 -7.07 0.03 -11.24
C GLY A 110 -6.24 -1.08 -10.60
N GLN A 111 -4.91 -0.96 -10.55
CA GLN A 111 -4.04 -1.93 -9.89
C GLN A 111 -4.02 -1.71 -8.36
N THR A 112 -4.20 -2.79 -7.61
CA THR A 112 -4.05 -2.86 -6.15
C THR A 112 -3.04 -3.94 -5.80
N PHE A 113 -1.92 -3.54 -5.22
CA PHE A 113 -0.90 -4.43 -4.66
C PHE A 113 -1.30 -4.80 -3.25
N VAL A 114 -1.31 -6.09 -2.94
CA VAL A 114 -1.77 -6.61 -1.66
C VAL A 114 -0.66 -7.42 -1.03
N THR A 115 -0.28 -7.04 0.18
CA THR A 115 0.61 -7.82 1.05
C THR A 115 -0.23 -8.41 2.19
N GLN A 116 -0.16 -9.72 2.36
CA GLN A 116 -0.75 -10.44 3.49
C GLN A 116 0.37 -11.08 4.29
N ALA A 117 0.30 -10.97 5.61
CA ALA A 117 1.26 -11.60 6.51
C ALA A 117 0.56 -11.98 7.81
N VAL A 118 0.84 -13.16 8.33
CA VAL A 118 0.14 -13.73 9.48
C VAL A 118 1.11 -14.53 10.31
N MET A 119 0.96 -14.47 11.63
CA MET A 119 1.64 -15.34 12.58
C MET A 119 0.70 -15.92 13.63
N PHE A 120 0.87 -17.21 13.89
CA PHE A 120 0.31 -17.88 15.05
C PHE A 120 1.27 -17.71 16.23
N GLU A 121 0.79 -17.16 17.34
CA GLU A 121 1.61 -17.01 18.56
C GLU A 121 1.65 -18.29 19.40
N ASN A 122 0.60 -19.10 19.31
CA ASN A 122 0.55 -20.40 19.96
C ASN A 122 1.13 -21.49 19.02
N GLU A 123 2.31 -22.00 19.39
CA GLU A 123 3.02 -23.04 18.63
C GLU A 123 2.20 -24.33 18.46
N LEU A 124 1.44 -24.75 19.48
CA LEU A 124 0.58 -25.94 19.39
C LEU A 124 -0.55 -25.73 18.37
N ALA A 125 -1.18 -24.56 18.41
CA ALA A 125 -2.24 -24.22 17.45
C ALA A 125 -1.68 -24.10 16.04
N TYR A 126 -0.46 -23.56 15.89
CA TYR A 126 0.24 -23.53 14.62
C TYR A 126 0.49 -24.93 14.04
N HIS A 127 1.04 -25.85 14.84
CA HIS A 127 1.26 -27.24 14.41
C HIS A 127 -0.02 -27.97 14.04
N ALA A 128 -1.15 -27.52 14.59
CA ALA A 128 -2.46 -28.03 14.28
C ALA A 128 -3.11 -27.38 13.03
N VAL A 129 -2.48 -26.40 12.39
CA VAL A 129 -3.00 -25.83 11.13
C VAL A 129 -3.03 -26.92 10.06
N SER A 130 -4.24 -27.21 9.58
CA SER A 130 -4.54 -28.21 8.56
C SER A 130 -5.05 -27.60 7.25
N GLY A 131 -5.36 -26.30 7.27
CA GLY A 131 -5.70 -25.51 6.09
C GLY A 131 -5.38 -24.05 6.33
N ALA A 132 -4.81 -23.39 5.33
CA ALA A 132 -4.38 -22.01 5.38
C ALA A 132 -4.60 -21.38 4.01
N GLY A 133 -5.38 -20.30 3.96
CA GLY A 133 -5.62 -19.64 2.68
C GLY A 133 -6.19 -18.24 2.80
N ILE A 134 -6.16 -17.56 1.66
CA ILE A 134 -6.79 -16.26 1.44
C ILE A 134 -8.01 -16.52 0.55
N GLN A 135 -9.19 -16.21 1.06
CA GLN A 135 -10.46 -16.34 0.36
C GLN A 135 -10.81 -15.04 -0.33
N ILE A 136 -11.04 -15.11 -1.63
CA ILE A 136 -11.59 -14.03 -2.44
C ILE A 136 -13.02 -14.40 -2.82
N ASN A 137 -13.99 -13.85 -2.08
CA ASN A 137 -15.40 -14.13 -2.27
C ASN A 137 -16.01 -13.13 -3.25
N THR A 138 -16.57 -13.60 -4.37
CA THR A 138 -17.22 -12.80 -5.41
C THR A 138 -18.74 -12.82 -5.24
N PHE A 139 -19.40 -11.66 -5.37
CA PHE A 139 -20.83 -11.50 -5.07
C PHE A 139 -21.74 -11.50 -6.31
N HIS A 140 -21.18 -11.72 -7.49
CA HIS A 140 -21.98 -12.08 -8.68
C HIS A 140 -22.11 -13.59 -8.77
N LYS A 141 -23.28 -14.09 -9.20
CA LYS A 141 -23.39 -15.49 -9.66
C LYS A 141 -22.31 -15.67 -10.74
N PRO A 142 -21.34 -16.57 -10.58
CA PRO A 142 -20.41 -16.86 -11.66
C PRO A 142 -21.22 -17.48 -12.79
N VAL A 143 -21.38 -16.73 -13.87
CA VAL A 143 -21.89 -17.24 -15.13
C VAL A 143 -20.71 -17.14 -16.08
N GLU A 144 -20.14 -18.31 -16.35
CA GLU A 144 -19.14 -18.60 -17.37
C GLU A 144 -17.78 -17.89 -17.29
N ARG A 145 -16.75 -18.73 -17.10
CA ARG A 145 -15.59 -18.70 -17.99
C ARG A 145 -15.26 -20.09 -18.49
N ASP A 146 -14.67 -20.09 -19.67
CA ASP A 146 -13.84 -21.10 -20.36
C ASP A 146 -12.75 -21.80 -19.51
N ILE A 147 -12.81 -21.74 -18.19
CA ILE A 147 -11.95 -22.52 -17.30
C ILE A 147 -12.92 -23.34 -16.47
N SER A 148 -12.96 -24.65 -16.74
CA SER A 148 -13.75 -25.64 -16.03
C SER A 148 -13.88 -25.29 -14.54
N LEU A 149 -15.11 -25.14 -14.06
CA LEU A 149 -15.55 -24.61 -12.76
C LEU A 149 -14.94 -25.26 -11.49
N HIS A 150 -14.00 -26.20 -11.63
CA HIS A 150 -13.29 -26.92 -10.58
C HIS A 150 -11.80 -27.09 -10.93
N SER A 151 -11.13 -26.01 -11.35
CA SER A 151 -9.68 -26.07 -11.62
C SER A 151 -8.91 -25.86 -10.32
N ASN A 152 -8.23 -26.92 -9.87
CA ASN A 152 -7.11 -26.78 -8.95
C ASN A 152 -5.91 -26.31 -9.77
N LEU A 153 -5.57 -25.03 -9.70
CA LEU A 153 -4.44 -24.45 -10.42
C LEU A 153 -3.21 -24.51 -9.52
N GLU A 154 -2.28 -25.41 -9.83
CA GLU A 154 -0.98 -25.39 -9.18
C GLU A 154 -0.20 -24.15 -9.62
N MET A 155 0.35 -23.44 -8.65
CA MET A 155 1.13 -22.23 -8.91
C MET A 155 2.55 -22.64 -9.28
N ASN A 156 2.82 -22.63 -10.58
CA ASN A 156 4.15 -22.70 -11.16
C ASN A 156 4.07 -22.25 -12.64
N ASP A 157 5.22 -21.92 -13.23
CA ASP A 157 5.27 -21.41 -14.61
C ASP A 157 4.78 -22.42 -15.67
N ALA A 158 4.76 -23.72 -15.37
CA ALA A 158 4.24 -24.73 -16.31
C ALA A 158 2.70 -24.78 -16.33
N HIS A 159 2.06 -24.60 -15.18
CA HIS A 159 0.60 -24.71 -15.04
C HIS A 159 -0.11 -23.35 -15.08
N ALA A 160 0.58 -22.26 -14.77
CA ALA A 160 0.03 -20.90 -14.78
C ALA A 160 0.88 -19.89 -15.57
N PRO A 161 1.19 -20.18 -16.86
CA PRO A 161 2.14 -19.40 -17.66
C PRO A 161 1.68 -17.97 -17.96
N GLU A 162 0.36 -17.73 -18.00
CA GLU A 162 -0.22 -16.41 -18.25
C GLU A 162 -0.07 -15.46 -17.06
N ARG A 163 0.14 -16.00 -15.85
CA ARG A 163 0.30 -15.26 -14.58
C ARG A 163 -0.82 -14.28 -14.22
N PHE A 164 -2.01 -14.52 -14.75
CA PHE A 164 -3.23 -13.89 -14.29
C PHE A 164 -4.38 -14.88 -14.41
N MET A 165 -5.42 -14.62 -13.64
CA MET A 165 -6.75 -15.17 -13.85
C MET A 165 -7.75 -14.07 -13.56
N PHE A 166 -8.98 -14.26 -14.00
CA PHE A 166 -10.01 -13.31 -13.67
C PHE A 166 -11.04 -13.93 -12.75
N LEU A 167 -11.52 -13.09 -11.83
CA LEU A 167 -12.42 -13.47 -10.76
C LEU A 167 -13.88 -13.13 -11.08
N THR A 168 -14.14 -12.18 -11.99
CA THR A 168 -15.50 -11.83 -12.43
C THR A 168 -15.72 -12.13 -13.93
N PRO A 169 -16.99 -12.39 -14.34
CA PRO A 169 -17.31 -12.64 -15.74
C PRO A 169 -17.12 -11.41 -16.62
N ALA A 170 -16.96 -11.61 -17.93
CA ALA A 170 -17.03 -10.51 -18.88
C ALA A 170 -18.47 -10.00 -18.99
N LYS A 171 -18.67 -8.69 -18.94
CA LYS A 171 -19.91 -8.05 -19.34
C LYS A 171 -19.60 -6.83 -20.20
N PRO A 172 -20.34 -6.58 -21.29
CA PRO A 172 -20.11 -5.42 -22.14
C PRO A 172 -20.14 -4.13 -21.33
N GLY A 173 -19.08 -3.32 -21.41
CA GLY A 173 -18.97 -2.04 -20.74
C GLY A 173 -18.69 -2.08 -19.23
N GLU A 174 -18.61 -3.26 -18.60
CA GLU A 174 -18.24 -3.38 -17.18
C GLU A 174 -16.78 -3.83 -17.02
N PRO A 175 -16.02 -3.22 -16.09
CA PRO A 175 -14.68 -3.68 -15.75
C PRO A 175 -14.73 -5.07 -15.10
N ARG A 176 -13.69 -5.86 -15.34
CA ARG A 176 -13.49 -7.21 -14.81
C ARG A 176 -12.44 -7.14 -13.70
N LEU A 177 -12.66 -7.88 -12.63
CA LEU A 177 -11.68 -8.07 -11.58
C LEU A 177 -10.73 -9.21 -11.99
N ALA A 178 -9.44 -8.92 -12.01
CA ALA A 178 -8.37 -9.87 -12.23
C ALA A 178 -7.51 -10.05 -10.98
N LEU A 179 -7.04 -11.28 -10.78
CA LEU A 179 -5.94 -11.64 -9.88
C LEU A 179 -4.72 -11.91 -10.75
N TYR A 180 -3.60 -11.23 -10.50
CA TYR A 180 -2.38 -11.44 -11.26
C TYR A 180 -1.14 -11.34 -10.37
N TRP A 181 -0.02 -11.80 -10.91
CA TRP A 181 1.21 -11.93 -10.15
C TRP A 181 2.46 -11.87 -11.02
N ARG A 182 3.56 -11.45 -10.41
CA ARG A 182 4.84 -11.29 -11.10
C ARG A 182 5.60 -12.60 -11.27
N THR A 183 5.71 -13.41 -10.22
CA THR A 183 6.54 -14.62 -10.16
C THR A 183 5.67 -15.87 -10.22
N GLY A 184 6.16 -17.00 -10.75
CA GLY A 184 5.35 -18.20 -10.98
C GLY A 184 4.58 -18.75 -9.76
N ARG A 185 4.98 -18.38 -8.54
CA ARG A 185 4.36 -18.81 -7.28
C ARG A 185 3.80 -17.71 -6.38
N MET A 186 3.60 -16.49 -6.90
CA MET A 186 3.25 -15.33 -6.05
C MET A 186 4.25 -15.13 -4.90
N GLU A 187 5.51 -15.43 -5.19
CA GLU A 187 6.63 -15.21 -4.28
C GLU A 187 6.89 -13.71 -4.14
N HIS A 188 7.15 -13.30 -2.90
CA HIS A 188 7.76 -12.01 -2.64
C HIS A 188 9.14 -11.96 -3.30
N ASP A 189 9.40 -10.95 -4.12
CA ASP A 189 10.66 -10.78 -4.87
C ASP A 189 11.16 -9.34 -4.74
N THR A 190 11.08 -8.77 -3.52
CA THR A 190 11.69 -7.47 -3.22
C THR A 190 13.14 -7.69 -2.80
N TYR A 191 14.06 -6.97 -3.43
CA TYR A 191 15.50 -7.11 -3.25
C TYR A 191 16.16 -5.89 -2.60
N ILE A 192 15.41 -4.96 -2.02
CA ILE A 192 16.00 -3.76 -1.41
C ILE A 192 16.94 -4.18 -0.26
N TYR A 193 18.26 -4.04 -0.49
CA TYR A 193 19.32 -4.37 0.48
C TYR A 193 19.79 -3.08 1.14
N ARG A 194 19.19 -2.76 2.29
CA ARG A 194 19.25 -1.42 2.90
C ARG A 194 20.50 -1.14 3.74
N SER A 195 21.31 -2.17 4.06
CA SER A 195 22.43 -2.06 5.02
C SER A 195 23.74 -1.49 4.44
N GLN A 196 23.84 -1.25 3.14
CA GLN A 196 25.09 -0.81 2.49
C GLN A 196 25.16 0.68 2.17
N PHE A 197 24.11 1.48 2.40
CA PHE A 197 24.10 2.92 2.12
C PHE A 197 24.85 3.77 3.16
N GLY A 198 25.69 3.16 4.00
CA GLY A 198 26.72 3.88 4.75
C GLY A 198 26.21 4.87 5.78
N GLU A 199 25.07 4.62 6.42
CA GLU A 199 24.56 5.46 7.50
C GLU A 199 25.36 5.23 8.80
N LYS A 200 26.63 5.64 8.83
CA LYS A 200 27.36 5.87 10.08
C LYS A 200 26.64 6.99 10.84
N GLY A 201 25.77 6.62 11.77
CA GLY A 201 25.11 7.55 12.67
C GLY A 201 23.66 7.90 12.33
N ALA A 202 23.04 7.28 11.33
CA ALA A 202 21.57 7.21 11.38
C ALA A 202 21.21 6.23 12.50
N PRO A 203 20.17 6.49 13.31
CA PRO A 203 19.61 5.48 14.18
C PRO A 203 19.46 4.21 13.36
N THR A 204 19.94 3.09 13.88
CA THR A 204 19.96 1.73 13.30
C THR A 204 18.60 1.22 12.77
N TYR A 205 17.57 2.04 12.85
CA TYR A 205 16.16 1.82 12.56
C TYR A 205 15.65 2.56 11.32
N PHE A 206 16.44 3.44 10.67
CA PHE A 206 15.93 4.42 9.71
C PHE A 206 15.31 3.88 8.41
N ARG A 207 15.39 2.58 8.14
CA ARG A 207 14.56 1.80 7.19
C ARG A 207 15.04 0.34 7.24
N TRP A 208 14.59 -0.38 8.26
CA TRP A 208 14.77 -1.82 8.48
C TRP A 208 14.32 -2.66 7.23
N PRO A 209 14.60 -3.98 7.11
CA PRO A 209 14.26 -4.76 5.91
C PRO A 209 12.75 -4.71 5.62
N ASP A 210 12.28 -5.09 4.43
CA ASP A 210 10.83 -5.03 4.15
C ASP A 210 10.00 -5.80 5.19
N TYR A 211 8.73 -5.46 5.32
CA TYR A 211 7.89 -5.98 6.39
C TYR A 211 7.86 -7.51 6.44
N LEU A 212 7.82 -8.21 5.31
CA LEU A 212 7.81 -9.68 5.31
C LEU A 212 9.10 -10.29 5.85
N ARG A 213 10.22 -9.55 5.79
CA ARG A 213 11.49 -9.95 6.42
C ARG A 213 11.51 -9.65 7.93
N GLN A 214 10.83 -8.60 8.38
CA GLN A 214 10.74 -8.24 9.80
C GLN A 214 9.70 -9.10 10.53
N ALA A 215 8.50 -9.14 9.96
CA ALA A 215 7.35 -9.81 10.48
C ALA A 215 7.42 -11.27 10.11
N TYR A 216 7.45 -12.07 11.17
CA TYR A 216 7.13 -13.48 11.07
C TYR A 216 8.22 -14.32 10.40
N THR A 217 9.48 -13.86 10.44
CA THR A 217 10.67 -14.67 10.09
C THR A 217 11.36 -15.23 11.33
N GLN A 218 12.04 -16.37 11.19
CA GLN A 218 12.85 -17.02 12.24
C GLN A 218 13.96 -16.14 12.84
N LEU A 219 14.32 -15.03 12.20
CA LEU A 219 15.46 -14.19 12.57
C LEU A 219 15.24 -13.40 13.87
N THR A 220 14.00 -13.30 14.37
CA THR A 220 13.67 -12.62 15.62
C THR A 220 13.58 -13.56 16.83
N MET A 221 13.73 -14.89 16.65
CA MET A 221 13.70 -15.84 17.76
C MET A 221 15.07 -15.99 18.48
N PRO A 222 15.13 -15.94 19.83
CA PRO A 222 16.39 -15.88 20.60
C PRO A 222 17.40 -17.00 20.32
N HIS A 223 16.93 -18.18 19.91
CA HIS A 223 17.75 -19.37 19.70
C HIS A 223 18.49 -19.37 18.35
N TYR A 224 18.08 -18.54 17.39
CA TYR A 224 18.69 -18.44 16.06
C TYR A 224 19.74 -17.32 15.94
N ILE A 225 19.82 -16.41 16.93
CA ILE A 225 20.86 -15.37 17.00
C ILE A 225 22.28 -15.97 17.08
N LYS A 226 22.41 -17.24 17.51
CA LYS A 226 23.70 -17.92 17.70
C LYS A 226 24.19 -18.77 16.51
N LYS A 227 23.37 -19.00 15.47
CA LYS A 227 23.79 -19.73 14.26
C LYS A 227 23.47 -18.91 13.02
N VAL A 228 24.50 -18.21 12.52
CA VAL A 228 24.50 -17.48 11.24
C VAL A 228 24.55 -18.45 10.04
N ASP A 229 23.87 -19.60 10.16
CA ASP A 229 23.78 -20.58 9.09
C ASP A 229 22.51 -20.31 8.29
N LYS A 230 22.70 -19.62 7.16
CA LYS A 230 21.88 -19.64 5.93
C LYS A 230 20.48 -20.26 6.07
N ALA A 231 19.56 -19.61 6.78
CA ALA A 231 18.15 -19.93 6.61
C ALA A 231 17.82 -19.67 5.12
N PRO A 232 17.35 -20.68 4.36
CA PRO A 232 16.99 -20.46 2.96
C PRO A 232 15.92 -19.38 2.91
N TRP A 233 16.21 -18.33 2.16
CA TRP A 233 15.26 -17.27 1.91
C TRP A 233 14.31 -17.71 0.80
N PRO A 234 13.00 -17.45 0.93
CA PRO A 234 12.34 -16.72 2.03
C PRO A 234 12.13 -17.58 3.29
N PRO A 235 12.42 -17.07 4.51
CA PRO A 235 12.20 -17.82 5.74
C PRO A 235 10.70 -17.83 6.10
N GLY A 236 10.02 -18.95 5.85
CA GLY A 236 8.59 -19.11 6.17
C GLY A 236 7.91 -20.26 5.41
N ARG A 237 6.86 -20.88 5.98
CA ARG A 237 6.00 -21.86 5.29
C ARG A 237 5.03 -21.23 4.29
N GLY A 238 4.90 -19.90 4.25
CA GLY A 238 4.14 -19.21 3.22
C GLY A 238 4.88 -17.98 2.80
N ALA A 239 5.80 -18.04 1.85
CA ALA A 239 6.21 -16.85 1.11
C ALA A 239 5.60 -16.80 -0.29
N GLN A 240 4.81 -17.84 -0.60
CA GLN A 240 4.30 -18.19 -1.91
C GLN A 240 2.94 -18.85 -1.74
N ILE A 241 2.12 -18.78 -2.78
CA ILE A 241 0.87 -19.55 -2.88
C ILE A 241 1.19 -20.86 -3.61
N GLU A 242 0.75 -22.00 -3.07
CA GLU A 242 0.98 -23.32 -3.68
C GLU A 242 -0.01 -23.58 -4.81
N ARG A 243 -1.28 -23.22 -4.58
CA ARG A 243 -2.36 -23.47 -5.52
C ARG A 243 -3.50 -22.47 -5.35
N ILE A 244 -4.26 -22.29 -6.41
CA ILE A 244 -5.52 -21.54 -6.40
C ILE A 244 -6.65 -22.52 -6.71
N VAL A 245 -7.65 -22.55 -5.83
CA VAL A 245 -8.87 -23.34 -6.02
C VAL A 245 -10.01 -22.39 -6.32
N THR A 246 -10.64 -22.55 -7.49
CA THR A 246 -11.82 -21.77 -7.86
C THR A 246 -13.11 -22.53 -7.56
N ASN A 247 -14.15 -21.79 -7.18
CA ASN A 247 -15.48 -22.35 -6.95
C ASN A 247 -16.57 -21.31 -7.25
N LYS A 248 -17.84 -21.67 -6.99
CA LYS A 248 -18.99 -20.80 -7.28
C LYS A 248 -19.05 -19.52 -6.43
N LYS A 249 -18.26 -19.42 -5.38
CA LYS A 249 -18.17 -18.25 -4.49
C LYS A 249 -16.95 -17.39 -4.79
N GLY A 250 -16.03 -17.82 -5.66
CA GLY A 250 -14.83 -17.05 -6.01
C GLY A 250 -13.57 -17.93 -6.08
N ALA A 251 -12.49 -17.50 -5.44
CA ALA A 251 -11.20 -18.20 -5.44
C ALA A 251 -10.61 -18.31 -4.04
N GLU A 252 -9.88 -19.38 -3.78
CA GLU A 252 -9.11 -19.58 -2.54
C GLU A 252 -7.63 -19.79 -2.91
N MET A 253 -6.78 -18.89 -2.45
CA MET A 253 -5.33 -18.98 -2.60
C MET A 253 -4.79 -19.75 -1.39
N ILE A 254 -4.21 -20.92 -1.62
CA ILE A 254 -3.80 -21.85 -0.56
C ILE A 254 -2.31 -21.71 -0.30
N TRP A 255 -1.94 -21.47 0.95
CA TRP A 255 -0.56 -21.56 1.40
C TRP A 255 -0.14 -23.02 1.57
N PRO A 256 1.13 -23.36 1.27
CA PRO A 256 1.61 -24.72 1.49
C PRO A 256 1.66 -25.06 2.98
N ILE A 257 1.24 -26.27 3.31
CA ILE A 257 1.35 -26.85 4.65
C ILE A 257 2.11 -28.16 4.49
N ASP A 258 3.43 -28.14 4.69
CA ASP A 258 4.22 -29.39 4.72
C ASP A 258 4.36 -29.88 6.17
N PRO A 259 3.57 -30.86 6.64
CA PRO A 259 3.64 -31.35 8.01
C PRO A 259 4.98 -32.01 8.37
N LYS A 260 5.87 -32.30 7.41
CA LYS A 260 7.14 -33.01 7.61
C LYS A 260 8.34 -32.09 7.84
N LEU A 261 8.22 -30.78 7.62
CA LEU A 261 9.27 -29.80 7.94
C LEU A 261 9.57 -29.82 9.45
N GLN A 262 10.78 -30.27 9.83
CA GLN A 262 11.32 -30.11 11.18
C GLN A 262 11.57 -28.61 11.46
N ASN A 263 11.06 -28.08 12.57
CA ASN A 263 11.08 -26.66 12.96
C ASN A 263 10.31 -25.69 12.04
N PRO A 264 9.01 -25.90 11.85
CA PRO A 264 8.23 -25.06 10.97
C PRO A 264 7.96 -23.67 11.54
N THR A 265 8.07 -22.66 10.68
CA THR A 265 7.84 -21.25 11.00
C THR A 265 6.36 -20.97 11.20
N ALA A 266 5.96 -20.36 12.31
CA ALA A 266 4.57 -20.06 12.64
C ALA A 266 3.91 -18.96 11.77
N SER A 267 4.31 -18.82 10.50
CA SER A 267 4.00 -17.67 9.65
C SER A 267 3.54 -18.02 8.23
N PHE A 268 2.62 -17.18 7.73
CA PHE A 268 2.03 -17.26 6.39
C PHE A 268 1.99 -15.87 5.75
N ASN A 269 2.68 -15.72 4.63
CA ASN A 269 2.89 -14.47 3.92
C ASN A 269 2.61 -14.64 2.41
N SER A 270 2.11 -13.60 1.77
CA SER A 270 1.93 -13.59 0.32
C SER A 270 1.87 -12.18 -0.22
N ILE A 271 2.27 -12.02 -1.48
CA ILE A 271 2.03 -10.81 -2.26
C ILE A 271 1.32 -11.20 -3.55
N PHE A 272 0.20 -10.55 -3.78
CA PHE A 272 -0.58 -10.71 -4.99
C PHE A 272 -1.14 -9.36 -5.40
N ARG A 273 -1.68 -9.30 -6.62
CA ARG A 273 -2.22 -8.07 -7.16
C ARG A 273 -3.64 -8.31 -7.64
N LEU A 274 -4.49 -7.34 -7.38
CA LEU A 274 -5.83 -7.27 -7.94
C LEU A 274 -5.85 -6.13 -8.96
N ALA A 275 -6.62 -6.29 -10.03
CA ALA A 275 -6.79 -5.23 -11.00
C ALA A 275 -8.24 -5.15 -11.49
N MET A 276 -8.80 -3.95 -11.46
CA MET A 276 -10.03 -3.63 -12.18
C MET A 276 -9.68 -3.21 -13.60
N VAL A 277 -9.99 -4.05 -14.59
CA VAL A 277 -9.62 -3.82 -16.00
C VAL A 277 -10.84 -3.80 -16.91
N SER A 278 -10.94 -2.78 -17.75
CA SER A 278 -12.00 -2.68 -18.77
C SER A 278 -11.77 -3.59 -19.97
N ASP A 279 -10.53 -3.99 -20.23
CA ASP A 279 -10.13 -4.85 -21.34
C ASP A 279 -9.15 -5.94 -20.90
N SER A 280 -9.25 -7.10 -21.53
CA SER A 280 -8.36 -8.24 -21.34
C SER A 280 -6.94 -8.03 -21.85
N GLY A 281 -6.71 -7.13 -22.82
CA GLY A 281 -5.36 -6.74 -23.22
C GLY A 281 -4.62 -6.03 -22.08
N LYS A 282 -5.34 -5.24 -21.28
CA LYS A 282 -4.74 -4.46 -20.17
C LYS A 282 -4.10 -5.34 -19.10
N ILE A 283 -4.75 -6.45 -18.70
CA ILE A 283 -4.15 -7.35 -17.70
C ILE A 283 -2.87 -8.03 -18.23
N LYS A 284 -2.84 -8.37 -19.52
CA LYS A 284 -1.63 -8.92 -20.16
C LYS A 284 -0.50 -7.90 -20.15
N SER A 285 -0.79 -6.63 -20.43
CA SER A 285 0.21 -5.56 -20.32
C SER A 285 0.73 -5.38 -18.91
N PHE A 286 -0.12 -5.50 -17.87
CA PHE A 286 0.33 -5.44 -16.47
C PHE A 286 1.26 -6.59 -16.11
N VAL A 287 0.92 -7.81 -16.53
CA VAL A 287 1.78 -8.98 -16.30
C VAL A 287 3.11 -8.80 -17.01
N GLU A 288 3.13 -8.47 -18.30
CA GLU A 288 4.38 -8.33 -19.07
C GLU A 288 5.26 -7.18 -18.53
N ALA A 289 4.64 -6.08 -18.12
CA ALA A 289 5.28 -4.95 -17.45
C ALA A 289 6.04 -5.35 -16.17
N GLU A 290 5.47 -6.25 -15.36
CA GLU A 290 6.11 -6.74 -14.13
C GLU A 290 7.13 -7.86 -14.40
N ARG A 291 6.97 -8.63 -15.48
CA ARG A 291 7.90 -9.70 -15.89
C ARG A 291 9.24 -9.17 -16.38
N LYS A 292 9.26 -7.98 -16.97
CA LYS A 292 10.46 -7.36 -17.56
C LYS A 292 10.81 -6.08 -16.81
N PRO A 293 11.62 -6.17 -15.74
CA PRO A 293 12.04 -5.00 -14.99
C PRO A 293 12.62 -3.92 -15.92
N VAL A 294 12.14 -2.70 -15.74
CA VAL A 294 12.54 -1.54 -16.51
C VAL A 294 13.96 -1.16 -16.11
N LYS A 295 14.85 -1.05 -17.10
CA LYS A 295 16.22 -0.61 -16.85
C LYS A 295 16.25 0.91 -16.76
N LEU A 296 16.68 1.42 -15.61
CA LEU A 296 16.81 2.84 -15.34
C LEU A 296 18.28 3.26 -15.45
N ASN A 297 18.56 4.36 -16.13
CA ASN A 297 19.87 5.00 -16.09
C ASN A 297 19.77 6.28 -15.26
N ILE A 298 20.59 6.39 -14.22
CA ILE A 298 20.43 7.37 -13.14
C ILE A 298 21.72 8.16 -12.94
N SER A 299 21.60 9.48 -12.82
CA SER A 299 22.65 10.39 -12.40
C SER A 299 22.17 11.24 -11.22
N GLY A 300 23.03 11.47 -10.22
CA GLY A 300 22.65 12.18 -8.98
C GLY A 300 21.79 11.35 -8.01
N GLY A 301 21.76 10.03 -8.20
CA GLY A 301 21.04 9.07 -7.37
C GLY A 301 21.59 7.66 -7.56
N VAL A 302 21.03 6.71 -6.82
CA VAL A 302 21.32 5.28 -6.93
C VAL A 302 20.02 4.50 -6.95
N ILE A 303 19.98 3.40 -7.71
CA ILE A 303 18.89 2.44 -7.64
C ILE A 303 18.86 1.87 -6.22
N HIS A 304 17.70 1.92 -5.56
CA HIS A 304 17.54 1.41 -4.22
C HIS A 304 17.22 -0.10 -4.28
N GLY A 305 18.20 -0.90 -4.74
CA GLY A 305 18.11 -2.35 -4.92
C GLY A 305 19.23 -3.14 -4.24
N SER A 306 19.28 -4.45 -4.46
CA SER A 306 20.33 -5.35 -4.01
C SER A 306 21.60 -5.14 -4.80
N ILE A 307 22.64 -4.62 -4.15
CA ILE A 307 23.99 -4.54 -4.72
C ILE A 307 24.55 -5.93 -5.05
N LYS A 308 24.05 -6.99 -4.39
CA LYS A 308 24.47 -8.38 -4.66
C LYS A 308 23.85 -8.96 -5.93
N ASN A 309 22.76 -8.36 -6.42
CA ASN A 309 22.13 -8.75 -7.68
C ASN A 309 22.06 -7.54 -8.61
N PRO A 310 23.03 -7.35 -9.52
CA PRO A 310 23.04 -6.24 -10.47
C PRO A 310 21.83 -6.17 -11.41
N GLN A 311 21.00 -7.23 -11.46
CA GLN A 311 19.75 -7.24 -12.21
C GLN A 311 18.57 -6.66 -11.42
N ASP A 312 18.73 -6.44 -10.11
CA ASP A 312 17.72 -5.76 -9.31
C ASP A 312 17.72 -4.28 -9.64
N MET A 313 16.65 -3.86 -10.31
CA MET A 313 16.43 -2.48 -10.71
C MET A 313 15.68 -1.67 -9.63
N GLY A 314 15.61 -2.16 -8.38
CA GLY A 314 15.00 -1.48 -7.25
C GLY A 314 13.48 -1.57 -7.23
N TYR A 315 12.91 -2.61 -7.84
CA TYR A 315 11.47 -2.81 -7.87
C TYR A 315 10.95 -3.32 -6.52
N ASN A 316 9.96 -2.64 -5.96
CA ASN A 316 9.30 -3.00 -4.72
C ASN A 316 7.96 -3.69 -5.05
N ASP A 317 7.87 -5.01 -4.79
CA ASP A 317 6.65 -5.79 -5.07
C ASP A 317 5.49 -5.47 -4.12
N GLN A 318 5.76 -4.94 -2.93
CA GLN A 318 4.71 -4.56 -1.98
C GLN A 318 3.97 -3.32 -2.46
N GLU A 319 4.73 -2.36 -2.98
CA GLU A 319 4.21 -1.06 -3.40
C GLU A 319 3.91 -1.00 -4.91
N GLY A 320 4.53 -1.85 -5.73
CA GLY A 320 4.39 -1.79 -7.19
C GLY A 320 5.13 -0.62 -7.84
N CYS A 321 6.27 -0.21 -7.27
CA CYS A 321 7.06 0.94 -7.73
C CYS A 321 8.56 0.66 -7.72
N TYR A 322 9.31 1.41 -8.52
CA TYR A 322 10.78 1.43 -8.51
C TYR A 322 11.27 2.46 -7.50
N GLU A 323 12.14 2.06 -6.58
CA GLU A 323 12.74 2.95 -5.60
C GLU A 323 14.11 3.46 -6.07
N VAL A 324 14.27 4.78 -6.04
CA VAL A 324 15.53 5.47 -6.36
C VAL A 324 15.91 6.34 -5.19
N ARG A 325 17.12 6.16 -4.64
CA ARG A 325 17.64 7.02 -3.59
C ARG A 325 18.37 8.21 -4.21
N LYS A 326 17.93 9.42 -3.91
CA LYS A 326 18.66 10.64 -4.28
C LYS A 326 19.94 10.74 -3.43
N THR A 327 21.04 11.16 -4.04
CA THR A 327 22.29 11.46 -3.30
C THR A 327 22.38 12.96 -2.99
N ASN A 328 23.49 13.40 -2.39
CA ASN A 328 23.76 14.82 -2.11
C ASN A 328 23.91 15.69 -3.38
N ALA A 329 23.73 15.12 -4.58
CA ALA A 329 23.70 15.87 -5.82
C ALA A 329 22.54 16.88 -5.83
N GLU A 330 22.74 18.04 -6.44
CA GLU A 330 21.69 19.07 -6.54
C GLU A 330 20.49 18.59 -7.37
N ARG A 331 20.76 17.79 -8.39
CA ARG A 331 19.78 17.27 -9.35
C ARG A 331 19.90 15.75 -9.47
N LEU A 332 18.75 15.07 -9.35
CA LEU A 332 18.57 13.68 -9.77
C LEU A 332 18.05 13.68 -11.21
N THR A 333 18.64 12.87 -12.08
CA THR A 333 18.19 12.64 -13.47
C THR A 333 18.00 11.15 -13.70
N ILE A 334 16.84 10.75 -14.20
CA ILE A 334 16.50 9.37 -14.53
C ILE A 334 16.09 9.34 -16.02
N GLN A 335 16.85 8.59 -16.82
CA GLN A 335 16.48 8.31 -18.21
C GLN A 335 15.52 7.12 -18.20
N LEU A 336 14.32 7.37 -18.71
CA LEU A 336 13.25 6.38 -18.85
C LEU A 336 13.33 5.78 -20.26
N PRO A 337 13.28 4.44 -20.40
CA PRO A 337 13.38 3.82 -21.71
C PRO A 337 12.10 4.08 -22.52
N GLU A 338 12.21 3.88 -23.84
CA GLU A 338 11.04 3.79 -24.68
C GLU A 338 10.22 2.53 -24.37
N ASN A 339 8.91 2.65 -24.45
CA ASN A 339 7.97 1.55 -24.40
C ASN A 339 6.73 1.96 -25.21
N ALA A 340 6.56 1.37 -26.40
CA ALA A 340 5.44 1.68 -27.29
C ALA A 340 4.09 1.17 -26.77
N GLU A 341 4.09 0.24 -25.80
CA GLU A 341 2.89 -0.34 -25.19
C GLU A 341 2.29 0.57 -24.11
N GLY A 342 2.96 1.68 -23.75
CA GLY A 342 2.41 2.68 -22.84
C GLY A 342 2.40 2.28 -21.38
N GLN A 343 3.26 1.33 -20.97
CA GLN A 343 3.39 0.90 -19.58
C GLN A 343 3.56 2.12 -18.65
N THR A 344 2.80 2.16 -17.56
CA THR A 344 3.00 3.18 -16.51
C THR A 344 4.11 2.73 -15.56
N LEU A 345 5.17 3.52 -15.50
CA LEU A 345 6.28 3.37 -14.57
C LEU A 345 6.00 4.21 -13.31
N ARG A 346 6.08 3.59 -12.12
CA ARG A 346 5.96 4.29 -10.84
C ARG A 346 7.33 4.43 -10.22
N LEU A 347 7.77 5.65 -9.93
CA LEU A 347 9.08 5.95 -9.35
C LEU A 347 8.92 6.61 -8.00
N LYS A 348 9.37 5.94 -6.94
CA LYS A 348 9.46 6.47 -5.59
C LYS A 348 10.89 6.92 -5.33
N ILE A 349 11.09 8.22 -5.33
CA ILE A 349 12.37 8.86 -5.05
C ILE A 349 12.46 9.10 -3.56
N VAL A 350 13.49 8.54 -2.91
CA VAL A 350 13.66 8.59 -1.45
C VAL A 350 14.93 9.35 -1.07
N ALA A 351 15.04 9.68 0.22
CA ALA A 351 16.14 10.46 0.81
C ALA A 351 16.20 11.90 0.28
N LEU A 352 15.04 12.49 0.04
CA LEU A 352 14.93 13.95 0.01
C LEU A 352 15.26 14.47 1.42
N SER A 353 16.03 15.54 1.50
CA SER A 353 16.68 16.01 2.74
C SER A 353 16.46 17.49 3.01
N LYS A 354 16.07 18.28 2.00
CA LYS A 354 15.73 19.69 2.12
C LYS A 354 14.26 19.87 2.45
N HIS A 355 13.95 21.08 2.92
CA HIS A 355 12.63 21.47 3.39
C HIS A 355 11.98 22.58 2.54
N GLY A 356 12.66 23.03 1.47
CA GLY A 356 12.12 23.94 0.48
C GLY A 356 11.20 23.25 -0.54
N GLY A 357 11.18 23.75 -1.77
CA GLY A 357 10.37 23.17 -2.85
C GLY A 357 11.02 21.96 -3.50
N ILE A 358 10.19 21.05 -4.01
CA ILE A 358 10.61 19.93 -4.84
C ILE A 358 10.17 20.20 -6.27
N ARG A 359 11.13 20.42 -7.17
CA ARG A 359 10.86 20.62 -8.59
C ARG A 359 11.03 19.30 -9.33
N THR A 360 9.96 18.86 -9.99
CA THR A 360 9.93 17.61 -10.74
C THR A 360 9.58 17.92 -12.19
N LEU A 361 10.45 17.55 -13.14
CA LEU A 361 10.27 17.82 -14.56
C LEU A 361 10.32 16.53 -15.37
N LEU A 362 9.39 16.35 -16.30
CA LEU A 362 9.41 15.31 -17.32
C LEU A 362 9.68 15.96 -18.68
N ASN A 363 10.80 15.62 -19.31
CA ASN A 363 11.28 16.26 -20.55
C ASN A 363 11.33 17.80 -20.43
N GLY A 364 11.76 18.29 -19.27
CA GLY A 364 11.85 19.72 -18.96
C GLY A 364 10.52 20.40 -18.63
N LYS A 365 9.38 19.68 -18.66
CA LYS A 365 8.07 20.22 -18.29
C LYS A 365 7.71 19.86 -16.85
N PRO A 366 7.21 20.80 -16.04
CA PRO A 366 6.77 20.50 -14.68
C PRO A 366 5.68 19.42 -14.64
N ILE A 367 5.82 18.49 -13.70
CA ILE A 367 4.78 17.54 -13.30
C ILE A 367 4.57 17.63 -11.79
N VAL A 368 3.40 17.19 -11.31
CA VAL A 368 3.04 17.27 -9.89
C VAL A 368 3.46 15.97 -9.20
N PRO A 369 4.45 15.99 -8.28
CA PRO A 369 4.78 14.82 -7.49
C PRO A 369 3.82 14.67 -6.29
N GLN A 370 3.52 13.43 -5.92
CA GLN A 370 3.01 13.11 -4.60
C GLN A 370 4.17 13.10 -3.60
N LEU A 371 4.20 14.08 -2.69
CA LEU A 371 5.24 14.18 -1.67
C LEU A 371 4.74 13.58 -0.35
N SER A 372 5.60 12.81 0.31
CA SER A 372 5.30 12.18 1.58
C SER A 372 6.46 12.28 2.57
N SER A 373 6.14 12.26 3.86
CA SER A 373 7.10 12.20 4.95
C SER A 373 6.69 11.14 5.97
N ASP A 374 7.66 10.35 6.41
CA ASP A 374 7.54 9.49 7.58
C ASP A 374 7.97 10.21 8.88
N GLY A 375 8.35 11.50 8.81
CA GLY A 375 8.85 12.29 9.95
C GLY A 375 10.23 11.86 10.45
N GLY A 376 10.97 11.04 9.70
CA GLY A 376 12.17 10.36 10.17
C GLY A 376 11.86 9.18 11.10
N ILE A 377 10.59 8.78 11.20
CA ILE A 377 10.16 7.67 12.03
C ILE A 377 10.09 6.43 11.16
N ALA A 378 10.86 5.42 11.54
CA ALA A 378 10.85 4.12 10.87
C ALA A 378 9.44 3.57 10.71
N ASP A 379 9.17 2.90 9.58
CA ASP A 379 7.94 2.14 9.42
C ASP A 379 8.10 0.69 9.86
N ASP A 380 8.01 0.51 11.18
CA ASP A 380 7.96 -0.79 11.83
C ASP A 380 6.54 -1.04 12.39
N PRO A 381 5.68 -1.77 11.66
CA PRO A 381 4.36 -2.16 12.14
C PRO A 381 4.36 -3.15 13.32
N LEU A 382 5.49 -3.76 13.67
CA LEU A 382 5.63 -4.62 14.85
C LEU A 382 5.97 -3.82 16.11
N ALA A 383 6.51 -2.61 15.94
CA ALA A 383 6.80 -1.70 17.03
C ALA A 383 5.59 -0.81 17.34
N PRO A 384 5.26 -0.59 18.63
CA PRO A 384 4.29 0.41 19.02
C PRO A 384 4.88 1.81 18.83
N ILE A 385 4.78 2.35 17.61
CA ILE A 385 5.16 3.73 17.30
C ILE A 385 4.05 4.65 17.83
N ARG A 386 4.40 5.51 18.78
CA ARG A 386 3.49 6.50 19.40
C ARG A 386 3.75 7.93 18.94
N GLU A 387 4.91 8.16 18.31
CA GLU A 387 5.27 9.47 17.78
C GLU A 387 4.51 9.74 16.48
N LEU A 388 4.03 10.97 16.32
CA LEU A 388 3.40 11.40 15.08
C LEU A 388 4.48 11.66 14.03
N PRO A 389 4.30 11.14 12.81
CA PRO A 389 5.22 11.42 11.70
C PRO A 389 5.01 12.87 11.29
N GLU A 390 5.96 13.75 11.62
CA GLU A 390 5.94 15.13 11.15
C GLU A 390 7.31 15.55 10.62
N GLY A 391 7.37 15.82 9.32
CA GLY A 391 8.56 16.36 8.69
C GLY A 391 8.32 16.83 7.25
N PRO A 392 9.28 17.57 6.69
CA PRO A 392 9.34 17.85 5.25
C PRO A 392 9.34 16.55 4.45
N ALA A 393 9.02 16.63 3.15
CA ALA A 393 9.01 15.44 2.31
C ALA A 393 10.38 14.77 2.32
N ASN A 394 10.40 13.47 2.59
CA ASN A 394 11.59 12.63 2.44
C ASN A 394 11.43 11.59 1.34
N ALA A 395 10.27 11.58 0.68
CA ALA A 395 10.02 10.87 -0.55
C ALA A 395 9.12 11.66 -1.51
N ALA A 396 9.29 11.42 -2.80
CA ALA A 396 8.43 11.86 -3.88
C ALA A 396 8.05 10.66 -4.75
N LEU A 397 6.77 10.50 -5.04
CA LEU A 397 6.26 9.51 -5.99
C LEU A 397 5.78 10.21 -7.25
N VAL A 398 6.07 9.60 -8.39
CA VAL A 398 5.49 9.97 -9.70
C VAL A 398 5.13 8.74 -10.50
N SER A 399 3.97 8.77 -11.15
CA SER A 399 3.53 7.79 -12.14
C SER A 399 3.69 8.35 -13.54
N ILE A 400 4.48 7.67 -14.38
CA ILE A 400 4.86 8.14 -15.71
C ILE A 400 4.46 7.11 -16.75
N PRO A 401 3.47 7.39 -17.61
CA PRO A 401 3.24 6.60 -18.81
C PRO A 401 4.48 6.69 -19.70
N LEU A 402 5.12 5.55 -19.96
CA LEU A 402 6.20 5.47 -20.91
C LEU A 402 5.66 5.65 -22.33
N THR A 403 6.50 6.18 -23.21
CA THR A 403 6.13 6.44 -24.61
C THR A 403 7.03 5.69 -25.57
N ALA A 404 6.71 5.70 -26.86
CA ALA A 404 7.59 5.16 -27.91
C ALA A 404 8.90 5.96 -28.11
N LYS A 405 9.23 6.90 -27.23
CA LYS A 405 10.49 7.64 -27.20
C LYS A 405 11.05 7.65 -25.78
N PRO A 406 12.38 7.66 -25.60
CA PRO A 406 12.98 7.86 -24.29
C PRO A 406 12.54 9.19 -23.67
N GLN A 407 12.37 9.20 -22.35
CA GLN A 407 11.99 10.38 -21.57
C GLN A 407 13.04 10.64 -20.49
N ILE A 408 13.09 11.87 -19.99
CA ILE A 408 14.00 12.27 -18.91
C ILE A 408 13.17 12.84 -17.78
N LEU A 409 13.21 12.18 -16.62
CA LEU A 409 12.71 12.71 -15.36
C LEU A 409 13.86 13.39 -14.61
N THR A 410 13.65 14.63 -14.18
CA THR A 410 14.58 15.33 -13.29
C THR A 410 13.89 15.75 -12.01
N VAL A 411 14.56 15.57 -10.87
CA VAL A 411 14.08 15.98 -9.55
C VAL A 411 15.12 16.81 -8.83
N GLU A 412 14.71 17.97 -8.34
CA GLU A 412 15.58 18.97 -7.70
C GLU A 412 14.97 19.42 -6.37
N GLU A 413 15.83 19.64 -5.38
CA GLU A 413 15.45 20.23 -4.10
C GLU A 413 15.88 21.71 -4.10
N THR A 414 14.91 22.60 -4.30
CA THR A 414 15.12 24.03 -4.50
C THR A 414 14.60 24.84 -3.32
N ASP A 415 14.90 26.13 -3.30
CA ASP A 415 14.18 27.04 -2.42
C ASP A 415 12.70 27.13 -2.83
N GLY A 416 11.83 27.39 -1.85
CA GLY A 416 10.39 27.54 -2.09
C GLY A 416 9.54 26.85 -1.04
N ILE A 417 8.39 26.34 -1.48
CA ILE A 417 7.39 25.67 -0.66
C ILE A 417 7.09 24.25 -1.15
N GLN A 418 6.60 23.39 -0.26
CA GLN A 418 6.14 22.04 -0.57
C GLN A 418 4.97 21.63 0.31
N LEU A 419 4.08 20.80 -0.23
CA LEU A 419 2.98 20.14 0.48
C LEU A 419 3.30 18.65 0.60
N ALA A 420 3.43 18.12 1.82
CA ALA A 420 3.80 16.72 2.05
C ALA A 420 2.77 15.98 2.91
N TYR A 421 2.30 14.83 2.45
CA TYR A 421 1.47 13.93 3.25
C TYR A 421 2.28 13.34 4.40
N GLN A 422 1.71 13.31 5.61
CA GLN A 422 2.35 12.74 6.79
C GLN A 422 1.92 11.29 6.98
N SER A 423 2.80 10.36 6.60
CA SER A 423 2.50 8.95 6.48
C SER A 423 2.18 8.30 7.81
N ARG A 424 0.97 7.72 7.96
CA ARG A 424 0.43 7.10 9.20
C ARG A 424 -0.11 8.09 10.24
N ASP A 425 -0.19 9.38 9.90
CA ASP A 425 -0.88 10.34 10.77
C ASP A 425 -2.38 9.99 10.84
N PRO A 426 -2.98 9.78 12.03
CA PRO A 426 -4.40 9.47 12.18
C PRO A 426 -5.34 10.58 11.70
N ARG A 427 -4.87 11.84 11.65
CA ARG A 427 -5.60 12.97 11.06
C ARG A 427 -5.39 13.10 9.55
N ARG A 428 -4.54 12.24 8.96
CA ARG A 428 -4.30 12.16 7.51
C ARG A 428 -3.87 13.52 6.97
N ASN A 429 -2.90 14.11 7.68
CA ASN A 429 -2.48 15.49 7.46
C ASN A 429 -1.61 15.62 6.20
N PHE A 430 -1.88 16.67 5.43
CA PHE A 430 -0.87 17.32 4.62
C PHE A 430 -0.24 18.47 5.39
N THR A 431 1.06 18.66 5.26
CA THR A 431 1.77 19.77 5.91
C THR A 431 2.52 20.58 4.88
N VAL A 432 2.51 21.90 5.06
CA VAL A 432 3.25 22.83 4.22
C VAL A 432 4.59 23.12 4.86
N TYR A 433 5.68 22.89 4.14
CA TYR A 433 7.01 23.33 4.52
C TYR A 433 7.52 24.36 3.53
N SER A 434 8.43 25.21 3.99
CA SER A 434 9.12 26.18 3.15
C SER A 434 10.55 26.37 3.61
N THR A 435 11.40 26.88 2.71
CA THR A 435 12.75 27.33 3.05
C THR A 435 12.77 28.27 4.27
N HIS A 436 11.71 29.06 4.47
CA HIS A 436 11.65 30.09 5.50
C HIS A 436 11.12 29.58 6.85
N SER A 437 10.23 28.58 6.83
CA SER A 437 9.75 27.95 8.07
C SER A 437 10.76 26.96 8.63
N GLY A 438 11.73 26.51 7.82
CA GLY A 438 12.71 25.51 8.21
C GLY A 438 12.12 24.11 8.34
N PRO A 439 12.93 23.10 8.67
CA PRO A 439 12.50 21.70 8.69
C PRO A 439 11.71 21.33 9.95
N ARG A 440 11.82 22.12 11.03
CA ARG A 440 11.22 21.80 12.33
C ARG A 440 9.77 22.23 12.46
N TRP A 441 9.33 23.21 11.68
CA TRP A 441 8.00 23.80 11.83
C TRP A 441 7.29 23.82 10.48
N SER A 442 6.19 23.08 10.39
CA SER A 442 5.23 23.22 9.30
C SER A 442 4.61 24.63 9.35
N SER A 443 4.42 25.24 8.18
CA SER A 443 3.75 26.54 8.02
C SER A 443 2.23 26.40 8.15
N LEU A 444 1.68 25.24 7.80
CA LEU A 444 0.27 24.89 7.86
C LEU A 444 0.14 23.37 7.94
N LYS A 445 -0.83 22.88 8.71
CA LYS A 445 -1.31 21.50 8.63
C LYS A 445 -2.73 21.50 8.10
N PHE A 446 -3.03 20.60 7.18
CA PHE A 446 -4.34 20.43 6.57
C PHE A 446 -4.80 18.99 6.78
N SER A 447 -5.88 18.82 7.53
CA SER A 447 -6.46 17.52 7.86
C SER A 447 -7.43 17.07 6.76
N LEU A 448 -7.18 15.91 6.16
CA LEU A 448 -8.16 15.31 5.23
C LEU A 448 -9.39 14.76 5.96
N VAL A 449 -9.32 14.53 7.27
CA VAL A 449 -10.45 13.97 8.03
C VAL A 449 -11.63 14.93 8.07
N ASP A 450 -11.35 16.21 8.28
CA ASP A 450 -12.35 17.22 8.66
C ASP A 450 -12.13 18.58 7.98
N GLY A 451 -11.17 18.69 7.04
CA GLY A 451 -10.92 19.91 6.28
C GLY A 451 -10.31 21.06 7.09
N HIS A 452 -9.85 20.81 8.32
CA HIS A 452 -9.29 21.85 9.17
C HIS A 452 -7.86 22.20 8.76
N ALA A 453 -7.59 23.50 8.71
CA ALA A 453 -6.24 24.04 8.75
C ALA A 453 -5.84 24.30 10.21
N SER A 454 -4.70 23.78 10.65
CA SER A 454 -4.17 24.01 11.99
C SER A 454 -2.73 24.46 11.98
N ASN A 455 -2.30 25.05 13.10
CA ASN A 455 -0.94 25.52 13.34
C ASN A 455 -0.44 26.47 12.24
N MET A 456 -1.30 27.35 11.75
CA MET A 456 -0.96 28.27 10.66
C MET A 456 0.02 29.32 11.15
N ARG A 457 1.14 29.46 10.45
CA ARG A 457 2.21 30.39 10.77
C ARG A 457 2.27 31.49 9.73
N GLY A 458 2.60 32.69 10.17
CA GLY A 458 3.10 33.71 9.25
C GLY A 458 4.38 33.22 8.58
N TYR A 459 4.62 33.64 7.35
CA TYR A 459 5.83 33.29 6.61
C TYR A 459 7.10 33.59 7.44
N GLY A 460 7.92 32.56 7.68
CA GLY A 460 9.14 32.65 8.49
C GLY A 460 8.94 32.88 10.00
N LYS A 461 7.73 32.72 10.54
CA LYS A 461 7.43 32.93 11.97
C LYS A 461 7.40 31.60 12.74
N LYS A 462 7.89 31.65 13.99
CA LYS A 462 7.92 30.51 14.92
C LYS A 462 6.65 30.34 15.73
N ASP A 463 5.83 31.38 15.87
CA ASP A 463 4.58 31.32 16.62
C ASP A 463 3.39 31.16 15.65
N TRP A 464 2.31 30.58 16.14
CA TRP A 464 1.08 30.44 15.35
C TRP A 464 0.39 31.79 15.23
N ALA A 465 -0.04 32.12 14.01
CA ALA A 465 -0.97 33.22 13.78
C ALA A 465 -2.42 32.76 14.01
N PHE A 466 -2.72 31.51 13.68
CA PHE A 466 -4.01 30.85 13.95
C PHE A 466 -3.77 29.43 14.45
N THR A 467 -4.50 29.03 15.49
CA THR A 467 -4.43 27.68 16.06
C THR A 467 -5.13 26.66 15.17
N GLU A 468 -6.37 26.94 14.79
CA GLU A 468 -7.24 26.03 14.05
C GLU A 468 -8.36 26.81 13.39
N ASN A 469 -8.67 26.50 12.12
CA ASN A 469 -9.78 27.08 11.40
C ASN A 469 -10.24 26.13 10.28
N LEU A 470 -11.54 26.09 10.01
CA LEU A 470 -12.06 25.48 8.79
C LEU A 470 -11.70 26.38 7.60
N ILE A 471 -11.24 25.79 6.50
CA ILE A 471 -10.91 26.60 5.30
C ILE A 471 -12.19 27.14 4.64
N HIS A 472 -13.35 26.51 4.89
CA HIS A 472 -14.65 26.98 4.43
C HIS A 472 -15.21 28.04 5.39
N TRP A 473 -15.07 29.30 4.98
CA TRP A 473 -15.69 30.44 5.65
C TRP A 473 -17.19 30.46 5.37
N TYR A 474 -18.01 30.06 6.34
CA TYR A 474 -19.43 30.36 6.35
C TYR A 474 -19.71 31.64 7.16
N ALA A 475 -20.77 32.36 6.77
CA ALA A 475 -21.32 33.45 7.57
C ALA A 475 -21.81 32.99 8.96
N TRP A 476 -21.96 31.68 9.16
CA TRP A 476 -22.37 31.05 10.41
C TRP A 476 -21.50 29.84 10.72
N MET A 477 -20.81 29.86 11.86
CA MET A 477 -20.04 28.71 12.36
C MET A 477 -21.02 27.70 12.96
N GLY A 478 -21.50 26.78 12.14
CA GLY A 478 -22.32 25.66 12.60
C GLY A 478 -21.56 24.74 13.57
N TYR A 479 -22.29 24.07 14.46
CA TYR A 479 -21.70 23.16 15.45
C TYR A 479 -22.28 21.73 15.38
N SER A 480 -23.19 21.48 14.44
CA SER A 480 -23.77 20.16 14.20
C SER A 480 -23.26 19.57 12.87
N PRO A 481 -23.24 18.24 12.72
CA PRO A 481 -22.81 17.58 11.48
C PRO A 481 -23.61 18.02 10.24
N GLU A 482 -24.86 18.47 10.38
CA GLU A 482 -25.66 18.99 9.26
C GLU A 482 -25.24 20.39 8.82
N GLN A 483 -24.46 21.11 9.63
CA GLN A 483 -24.04 22.48 9.36
C GLN A 483 -22.56 22.58 8.98
N MET A 484 -21.75 21.58 9.32
CA MET A 484 -20.32 21.55 9.04
C MET A 484 -20.05 20.82 7.72
N LEU A 485 -19.27 21.42 6.82
CA LEU A 485 -18.80 20.76 5.60
C LEU A 485 -17.47 20.04 5.84
N ASP A 486 -17.45 19.08 6.74
CA ASP A 486 -16.24 18.40 7.20
C ASP A 486 -16.13 16.95 6.72
N HIS A 487 -17.11 16.44 5.96
CA HIS A 487 -17.00 15.10 5.40
C HIS A 487 -16.27 15.14 4.06
N LEU A 488 -15.18 14.39 3.92
CA LEU A 488 -14.37 14.35 2.70
C LEU A 488 -15.08 13.62 1.54
N ARG A 489 -15.07 14.21 0.34
CA ARG A 489 -15.52 13.56 -0.92
C ARG A 489 -14.43 13.40 -1.95
N ASP A 490 -13.63 14.44 -2.13
CA ASP A 490 -12.57 14.45 -3.15
C ASP A 490 -11.42 15.37 -2.74
N PHE A 491 -10.22 15.04 -3.20
CA PHE A 491 -8.98 15.76 -2.90
C PHE A 491 -8.00 15.52 -4.03
N GLU A 492 -7.52 16.62 -4.61
CA GLU A 492 -6.60 16.60 -5.73
C GLU A 492 -5.52 17.65 -5.52
N ILE A 493 -4.26 17.26 -5.70
CA ILE A 493 -3.14 18.20 -5.70
C ILE A 493 -2.95 18.69 -7.14
N ILE A 494 -3.26 19.95 -7.41
CA ILE A 494 -3.19 20.55 -8.75
C ILE A 494 -1.78 21.07 -9.03
N LYS A 495 -1.12 21.62 -8.01
CA LYS A 495 0.27 22.09 -8.06
C LYS A 495 0.96 21.83 -6.73
N ASN A 496 2.18 21.35 -6.80
CA ASN A 496 3.05 21.14 -5.64
C ASN A 496 4.49 21.40 -6.06
N GLY A 497 4.90 22.66 -5.96
CA GLY A 497 6.20 23.09 -6.45
C GLY A 497 6.72 24.31 -5.70
N PRO A 498 7.96 24.73 -5.98
CA PRO A 498 8.64 25.76 -5.21
C PRO A 498 7.92 27.11 -5.19
N ASP A 499 7.18 27.43 -6.24
CA ASP A 499 6.55 28.74 -6.42
C ASP A 499 5.13 28.80 -5.85
N GLU A 500 4.38 27.70 -5.91
CA GLU A 500 2.97 27.65 -5.48
C GLU A 500 2.53 26.22 -5.09
N ILE A 501 1.57 26.16 -4.17
CA ILE A 501 0.83 24.95 -3.80
C ILE A 501 -0.63 25.24 -4.11
N VAL A 502 -1.25 24.37 -4.90
CA VAL A 502 -2.68 24.43 -5.22
C VAL A 502 -3.24 23.04 -5.06
N PHE A 503 -4.26 22.91 -4.22
CA PHE A 503 -5.03 21.67 -4.10
C PHE A 503 -6.52 22.00 -4.07
N LYS A 504 -7.33 21.04 -4.48
CA LYS A 504 -8.78 21.06 -4.36
C LYS A 504 -9.17 20.11 -3.24
N TYR A 505 -10.00 20.57 -2.32
CA TYR A 505 -10.64 19.74 -1.31
C TYR A 505 -12.15 19.93 -1.48
N THR A 506 -12.87 18.84 -1.67
CA THR A 506 -14.32 18.84 -1.77
C THR A 506 -14.90 18.10 -0.59
N SER A 507 -15.82 18.77 0.09
CA SER A 507 -16.50 18.23 1.26
C SER A 507 -18.00 18.53 1.24
N HIS A 508 -18.70 17.84 2.12
CA HIS A 508 -20.13 17.90 2.30
C HIS A 508 -20.44 17.86 3.79
N ASN A 509 -21.67 18.22 4.16
CA ASN A 509 -22.18 17.99 5.51
C ASN A 509 -22.76 16.58 5.65
N ALA A 510 -23.17 16.24 6.87
CA ALA A 510 -24.04 15.10 7.09
C ALA A 510 -25.29 15.21 6.17
N ASN A 511 -25.64 14.07 5.56
CA ASN A 511 -26.79 13.93 4.64
C ASN A 511 -26.68 14.65 3.29
N ASP A 512 -25.51 15.18 2.91
CA ASP A 512 -25.28 15.81 1.59
C ASP A 512 -26.19 17.04 1.31
N GLY A 513 -26.68 17.71 2.36
CA GLY A 513 -27.53 18.90 2.25
C GLY A 513 -26.81 20.16 1.73
N ALA A 514 -25.48 20.21 1.82
CA ALA A 514 -24.62 21.25 1.27
C ALA A 514 -23.24 20.68 0.87
N SER A 515 -22.56 21.35 -0.07
CA SER A 515 -21.24 20.94 -0.60
C SER A 515 -20.35 22.16 -0.89
N SER A 516 -19.03 22.01 -0.76
CA SER A 516 -18.03 23.02 -1.15
C SER A 516 -16.94 22.48 -2.06
#